data_AF-A0A2D8MIB0-F1
#
_entry.id   AF-A0A2D8MIB0-F1
#
_cell.length_a   1.000
_cell.length_b   1.000
_cell.length_c   1.000
_cell.angle_alpha   90.00
_cell.angle_beta   90.00
_cell.angle_gamma   90.00
#
_symmetry.space_group_name_H-M   'P 1'
#
loop_
_entity.id
_entity.type
_entity.pdbx_description
1 polymer ?
#
loop_
_entity_poly.entity_id
_entity_poly.type
_entity_poly.pdbx_seq_one_letter_code
_entity_poly.pdbx_strand_id
1 'polypeptide(L)'
;MMQYSRLEGTEVVLRRFDQISDAAHDQLGVELAIIGRDLRERQQAAAPERTGALRGGLSVWLMLEQLRVRIGLLTQGRGKSNLFYGRIIEFGRKAQTVIVQRRRRVKVAIGSGEQKAILRKARGRKLAADIASTYSMKVKARAPHPFIFVPNAQQEATQRLVNFWDQTLSKAGA
;
A
#
# COMPACT_ATOMS: atom_id res chain seq x y z
N MET A 1 -29.11 13.11 21.08
CA MET A 1 -30.38 12.61 21.63
C MET A 1 -31.44 12.88 20.56
N MET A 2 -31.70 11.92 19.66
CA MET A 2 -32.71 12.07 18.61
C MET A 2 -34.09 11.79 19.20
N GLN A 3 -35.04 12.71 19.03
CA GLN A 3 -36.43 12.52 19.41
C GLN A 3 -37.12 11.67 18.32
N TYR A 4 -37.48 10.44 18.68
CA TYR A 4 -38.24 9.53 17.83
C TYR A 4 -39.72 9.92 17.87
N SER A 5 -40.35 10.10 16.71
CA SER A 5 -41.77 10.45 16.58
C SER A 5 -42.67 9.25 16.92
N ARG A 6 -43.80 9.55 17.56
CA ARG A 6 -44.77 8.62 18.16
C ARG A 6 -45.61 7.87 17.11
N LEU A 7 -45.03 6.86 16.48
CA LEU A 7 -45.78 5.82 15.78
C LEU A 7 -45.49 4.48 16.48
N GLU A 8 -46.52 3.79 16.95
CA GLU A 8 -46.38 2.47 17.58
C GLU A 8 -45.76 1.49 16.58
N GLY A 9 -44.66 0.83 16.97
CA GLY A 9 -43.93 -0.15 16.14
C GLY A 9 -42.67 0.39 15.47
N THR A 10 -42.55 1.70 15.22
CA THR A 10 -41.35 2.29 14.59
C THR A 10 -40.13 2.18 15.48
N GLU A 11 -40.27 2.31 16.80
CA GLU A 11 -39.14 2.17 17.73
C GLU A 11 -38.54 0.75 17.75
N VAL A 12 -39.40 -0.27 17.58
CA VAL A 12 -38.98 -1.67 17.51
C VAL A 12 -38.29 -1.95 16.18
N VAL A 13 -38.83 -1.42 15.07
CA VAL A 13 -38.21 -1.52 13.74
C VAL A 13 -36.88 -0.78 13.72
N LEU A 14 -36.81 0.44 14.25
CA LEU A 14 -35.59 1.24 14.32
C LEU A 14 -34.54 0.60 15.23
N ARG A 15 -34.90 0.08 16.41
CA ARG A 15 -33.97 -0.71 17.23
C ARG A 15 -33.49 -1.97 16.53
N ARG A 16 -34.36 -2.67 15.80
CA ARG A 16 -33.95 -3.82 14.97
C ARG A 16 -32.99 -3.35 13.88
N PHE A 17 -33.26 -2.22 13.25
CA PHE A 17 -32.40 -1.65 12.21
C PHE A 17 -31.05 -1.20 12.75
N ASP A 18 -31.02 -0.60 13.94
CA ASP A 18 -29.79 -0.20 14.65
C ASP A 18 -28.98 -1.42 15.09
N GLN A 19 -29.62 -2.47 15.61
CA GLN A 19 -28.96 -3.72 15.98
C GLN A 19 -28.46 -4.51 14.76
N ILE A 20 -29.25 -4.52 13.68
CA ILE A 20 -28.82 -5.06 12.37
C ILE A 20 -27.64 -4.24 11.86
N SER A 21 -27.64 -2.92 12.04
CA SER A 21 -26.55 -2.04 11.62
C SER A 21 -25.25 -2.35 12.35
N ASP A 22 -25.28 -2.52 13.67
CA ASP A 22 -24.07 -2.85 14.44
C ASP A 22 -23.54 -4.25 14.10
N ALA A 23 -24.42 -5.25 14.02
CA ALA A 23 -24.03 -6.60 13.63
C ALA A 23 -23.56 -6.67 12.16
N ALA A 24 -24.19 -5.92 11.26
CA ALA A 24 -23.79 -5.81 9.86
C ALA A 24 -22.46 -5.06 9.72
N HIS A 25 -22.18 -4.07 10.56
CA HIS A 25 -20.87 -3.40 10.60
C HIS A 25 -19.74 -4.36 10.95
N ASP A 26 -19.93 -5.20 11.99
CA ASP A 26 -18.94 -6.20 12.37
C ASP A 26 -18.74 -7.23 11.25
N GLN A 27 -19.82 -7.73 10.66
CA GLN A 27 -19.77 -8.67 9.55
C GLN A 27 -19.12 -8.06 8.29
N LEU A 28 -19.41 -6.80 7.99
CA LEU A 28 -18.77 -6.05 6.92
C LEU A 28 -17.28 -5.86 7.18
N GLY A 29 -16.89 -5.61 8.43
CA GLY A 29 -15.50 -5.56 8.85
C GLY A 29 -14.75 -6.88 8.55
N VAL A 30 -15.40 -8.02 8.82
CA VAL A 30 -14.87 -9.35 8.47
C VAL A 30 -14.75 -9.52 6.96
N GLU A 31 -15.79 -9.17 6.19
CA GLU A 31 -15.77 -9.29 4.73
C GLU A 31 -14.67 -8.42 4.10
N LEU A 32 -14.49 -7.18 4.59
CA LEU A 32 -13.40 -6.30 4.18
C LEU A 32 -12.02 -6.88 4.52
N ALA A 33 -11.88 -7.57 5.65
CA ALA A 33 -10.64 -8.25 6.01
C ALA A 33 -10.33 -9.42 5.07
N ILE A 34 -11.35 -10.21 4.70
CA ILE A 34 -11.24 -11.33 3.75
C ILE A 34 -10.84 -10.80 2.36
N ILE A 35 -11.56 -9.81 1.83
CA ILE A 35 -11.24 -9.14 0.56
C ILE A 35 -9.81 -8.58 0.62
N GLY A 36 -9.46 -7.92 1.73
CA GLY A 36 -8.13 -7.36 1.98
C GLY A 36 -7.02 -8.40 1.86
N ARG A 37 -7.21 -9.56 2.49
CA ARG A 37 -6.25 -10.67 2.47
C ARG A 37 -6.13 -11.28 1.07
N ASP A 38 -7.24 -11.63 0.44
CA ASP A 38 -7.25 -12.28 -0.87
C ASP A 38 -6.55 -11.41 -1.93
N LEU A 39 -6.87 -10.10 -1.95
CA LEU A 39 -6.23 -9.17 -2.87
C LEU A 39 -4.74 -9.01 -2.57
N ARG A 40 -4.32 -8.98 -1.29
CA ARG A 40 -2.90 -8.96 -0.95
C ARG A 40 -2.17 -10.21 -1.44
N GLU A 41 -2.76 -11.39 -1.30
CA GLU A 41 -2.16 -12.65 -1.75
C GLU A 41 -1.96 -12.63 -3.28
N ARG A 42 -2.94 -12.10 -4.03
CA ARG A 42 -2.80 -11.88 -5.48
C ARG A 42 -1.73 -10.86 -5.84
N GLN A 43 -1.67 -9.73 -5.13
CA GLN A 43 -0.61 -8.73 -5.32
C GLN A 43 0.77 -9.34 -5.03
N GLN A 44 0.88 -10.22 -4.03
CA GLN A 44 2.11 -10.92 -3.70
C GLN A 44 2.51 -11.93 -4.77
N ALA A 45 1.55 -12.66 -5.35
CA ALA A 45 1.79 -13.61 -6.44
C ALA A 45 2.22 -12.90 -7.74
N ALA A 46 1.69 -11.71 -8.00
CA ALA A 46 2.07 -10.89 -9.16
C ALA A 46 3.36 -10.08 -8.93
N ALA A 47 3.85 -9.95 -7.70
CA ALA A 47 5.01 -9.11 -7.40
C ALA A 47 6.32 -9.71 -7.96
N PRO A 48 7.20 -8.89 -8.56
CA PRO A 48 8.48 -9.38 -9.06
C PRO A 48 9.40 -9.92 -7.98
N GLU A 49 10.00 -11.09 -8.23
CA GLU A 49 10.84 -11.80 -7.27
C GLU A 49 12.33 -11.67 -7.59
N ARG A 50 12.92 -10.48 -7.31
CA ARG A 50 14.39 -10.33 -7.35
C ARG A 50 15.05 -10.45 -5.98
N THR A 51 14.46 -9.81 -4.97
CA THR A 51 14.97 -9.79 -3.59
C THR A 51 13.87 -10.04 -2.55
N GLY A 52 12.62 -10.27 -2.99
CA GLY A 52 11.44 -10.38 -2.11
C GLY A 52 10.99 -9.10 -1.42
N ALA A 53 11.76 -8.01 -1.50
CA ALA A 53 11.48 -6.77 -0.75
C ALA A 53 10.12 -6.12 -1.11
N LEU A 54 9.68 -6.22 -2.38
CA LEU A 54 8.37 -5.72 -2.80
C LEU A 54 7.24 -6.58 -2.23
N ARG A 55 7.37 -7.91 -2.31
CA ARG A 55 6.40 -8.88 -1.77
C ARG A 55 6.23 -8.73 -0.25
N GLY A 56 7.34 -8.61 0.48
CA GLY A 56 7.34 -8.35 1.92
C GLY A 56 6.89 -6.95 2.32
N GLY A 57 6.89 -6.00 1.37
CA GLY A 57 6.40 -4.64 1.57
C GLY A 57 4.90 -4.46 1.39
N LEU A 58 4.20 -5.45 0.83
CA LEU A 58 2.75 -5.42 0.63
C LEU A 58 2.02 -5.63 1.96
N SER A 59 1.15 -4.68 2.28
CA SER A 59 0.41 -4.61 3.55
C SER A 59 -1.08 -4.34 3.31
N VAL A 60 -1.92 -4.85 4.21
CA VAL A 60 -3.33 -4.49 4.33
C VAL A 60 -3.46 -3.53 5.52
N TRP A 61 -4.26 -2.48 5.35
CA TRP A 61 -4.69 -1.61 6.43
C TRP A 61 -6.21 -1.56 6.44
N LEU A 62 -6.80 -2.20 7.45
CA LEU A 62 -8.23 -2.19 7.71
C LEU A 62 -8.56 -1.00 8.61
N MET A 63 -9.55 -0.21 8.20
CA MET A 63 -10.06 0.97 8.88
C MET A 63 -11.53 0.72 9.21
N LEU A 64 -11.78 -0.01 10.30
CA LEU A 64 -13.12 -0.51 10.65
C LEU A 64 -14.12 0.64 10.87
N GLU A 65 -13.71 1.70 11.58
CA GLU A 65 -14.54 2.91 11.80
C GLU A 65 -15.01 3.58 10.50
N GLN A 66 -14.23 3.41 9.42
CA GLN A 66 -14.49 4.02 8.11
C GLN A 66 -14.96 3.00 7.09
N LEU A 67 -15.14 1.73 7.50
CA LEU A 67 -15.45 0.58 6.64
C LEU A 67 -14.60 0.56 5.36
N ARG A 68 -13.31 0.82 5.54
CA ARG A 68 -12.37 0.98 4.43
C ARG A 68 -11.22 0.01 4.57
N VAL A 69 -10.84 -0.60 3.46
CA VAL A 69 -9.60 -1.36 3.35
C VAL A 69 -8.64 -0.66 2.38
N ARG A 70 -7.37 -0.57 2.76
CA ARG A 70 -6.27 -0.15 1.87
C ARG A 70 -5.30 -1.30 1.72
N ILE A 71 -4.79 -1.50 0.51
CA ILE A 71 -3.92 -2.63 0.18
C ILE A 71 -2.81 -2.14 -0.74
N GLY A 72 -1.58 -2.58 -0.50
CA GLY A 72 -0.44 -2.29 -1.36
C GLY A 72 0.82 -1.91 -0.58
N LEU A 73 1.67 -1.09 -1.18
CA LEU A 73 2.89 -0.56 -0.55
C LEU A 73 2.57 0.67 0.33
N LEU A 74 1.89 0.45 1.46
CA LEU A 74 1.30 1.52 2.26
C LEU A 74 2.29 2.23 3.19
N THR A 75 3.39 1.56 3.57
CA THR A 75 4.39 2.15 4.47
C THR A 75 5.64 2.57 3.70
N GLN A 76 5.78 3.86 3.43
CA GLN A 76 6.99 4.46 2.85
C GLN A 76 7.82 5.19 3.92
N GLY A 77 8.28 4.45 4.93
CA GLY A 77 9.16 4.99 5.98
C GLY A 77 10.59 5.26 5.50
N ARG A 78 11.33 6.12 6.22
CA ARG A 78 12.79 6.32 6.02
C ARG A 78 13.51 4.98 6.01
N GLY A 79 14.26 4.68 4.94
CA GLY A 79 15.01 3.43 4.78
C GLY A 79 14.37 2.38 3.88
N LYS A 80 13.11 2.56 3.45
CA LYS A 80 12.42 1.64 2.52
C LYS A 80 12.60 2.00 1.03
N SER A 81 13.83 2.39 0.62
CA SER A 81 14.14 2.78 -0.76
C SER A 81 13.81 1.71 -1.79
N ASN A 82 13.76 0.44 -1.38
CA ASN A 82 13.43 -0.67 -2.25
C ASN A 82 11.95 -0.66 -2.68
N LEU A 83 11.06 -0.04 -1.88
CA LEU A 83 9.64 0.09 -2.21
C LEU A 83 9.38 1.22 -3.22
N PHE A 84 10.26 2.22 -3.30
CA PHE A 84 10.18 3.28 -4.31
C PHE A 84 10.16 2.70 -5.74
N TYR A 85 10.95 1.65 -5.97
CA TYR A 85 11.01 0.99 -7.28
C TYR A 85 9.72 0.26 -7.65
N GLY A 86 8.83 -0.03 -6.70
CA GLY A 86 7.51 -0.60 -6.97
C GLY A 86 6.72 0.25 -7.96
N ARG A 87 6.76 1.59 -7.83
CA ARG A 87 6.05 2.50 -8.75
C ARG A 87 6.57 2.43 -10.19
N ILE A 88 7.89 2.33 -10.35
CA ILE A 88 8.53 2.24 -11.68
C ILE A 88 8.23 0.89 -12.34
N ILE A 89 8.01 -0.15 -11.55
CA ILE A 89 7.63 -1.47 -12.05
C ILE A 89 6.17 -1.45 -12.46
N GLU A 90 5.30 -0.97 -11.57
CA GLU A 90 3.85 -0.91 -11.77
C GLU A 90 3.48 -0.24 -13.08
N PHE A 91 4.00 0.97 -13.32
CA PHE A 91 3.64 1.79 -14.47
C PHE A 91 4.68 1.76 -15.61
N GLY A 92 5.78 1.04 -15.41
CA GLY A 92 6.92 1.08 -16.32
C GLY A 92 7.66 2.42 -16.32
N ARG A 93 8.50 2.62 -17.32
CA ARG A 93 9.19 3.90 -17.57
C ARG A 93 9.53 4.07 -19.05
N LYS A 94 9.54 5.31 -19.52
CA LYS A 94 10.09 5.67 -20.83
C LYS A 94 11.62 5.67 -20.80
N ALA A 95 12.23 5.52 -21.98
CA ALA A 95 13.67 5.69 -22.12
C ALA A 95 14.04 7.15 -21.82
N GLN A 96 15.13 7.35 -21.09
CA GLN A 96 15.60 8.70 -20.74
C GLN A 96 17.10 8.68 -20.46
N THR A 97 17.75 9.82 -20.65
CA THR A 97 19.13 10.03 -20.24
C THR A 97 19.13 10.77 -18.92
N VAL A 98 19.78 10.20 -17.89
CA VAL A 98 19.88 10.80 -16.57
C VAL A 98 21.32 11.18 -16.25
N ILE A 99 21.52 12.27 -15.53
CA ILE A 99 22.83 12.67 -15.04
C ILE A 99 23.06 11.99 -13.68
N VAL A 100 24.10 11.16 -13.60
CA VAL A 100 24.47 10.43 -12.39
C VAL A 100 25.68 11.10 -11.75
N GLN A 101 25.54 11.46 -10.48
CA GLN A 101 26.62 11.98 -9.66
C GLN A 101 27.09 10.90 -8.68
N ARG A 102 28.30 10.37 -8.88
CA ARG A 102 28.91 9.39 -7.98
C ARG A 102 29.54 10.10 -6.79
N ARG A 103 29.25 9.62 -5.57
CA ARG A 103 29.83 10.18 -4.34
C ARG A 103 31.27 9.72 -4.16
N ARG A 104 32.14 10.63 -3.72
CA ARG A 104 33.49 10.36 -3.23
C ARG A 104 33.40 9.60 -1.90
N ARG A 105 34.26 8.60 -1.70
CA ARG A 105 34.47 7.96 -0.39
C ARG A 105 35.58 8.70 0.33
N VAL A 106 35.38 8.96 1.62
CA VAL A 106 36.36 9.61 2.49
C VAL A 106 36.96 8.54 3.41
N LYS A 107 38.28 8.56 3.60
CA LYS A 107 38.94 7.69 4.58
C LYS A 107 38.69 8.24 5.98
N VAL A 108 38.18 7.41 6.87
CA VAL A 108 37.93 7.76 8.27
C VAL A 108 38.67 6.76 9.15
N ALA A 109 39.36 7.27 10.17
CA ALA A 109 40.04 6.43 11.15
C ALA A 109 39.00 5.64 11.97
N ILE A 110 39.22 4.34 12.12
CA ILE A 110 38.30 3.44 12.84
C ILE A 110 38.93 2.86 14.13
N GLY A 111 40.13 3.33 14.49
CA GLY A 111 40.93 2.83 15.61
C GLY A 111 42.21 2.14 15.13
N SER A 112 43.20 1.98 16.01
CA SER A 112 44.40 1.14 15.78
C SER A 112 45.26 1.52 14.55
N GLY A 113 45.19 2.77 14.08
CA GLY A 113 45.87 3.21 12.85
C GLY A 113 45.17 2.79 11.55
N GLU A 114 44.06 2.05 11.62
CA GLU A 114 43.30 1.62 10.46
C GLU A 114 42.38 2.72 9.92
N GLN A 115 42.32 2.82 8.59
CA GLN A 115 41.44 3.75 7.88
C GLN A 115 40.44 2.99 7.01
N LYS A 116 39.16 3.37 7.10
CA LYS A 116 38.09 2.82 6.26
C LYS A 116 37.54 3.88 5.32
N ALA A 117 37.44 3.54 4.04
CA ALA A 117 36.79 4.38 3.05
C ALA A 117 35.26 4.28 3.18
N ILE A 118 34.62 5.32 3.70
CA ILE A 118 33.16 5.38 3.88
C ILE A 118 32.52 6.47 3.03
N LEU A 119 31.23 6.32 2.73
CA LEU A 119 30.44 7.42 2.18
C LEU A 119 30.06 8.36 3.32
N ARG A 120 30.32 9.66 3.14
CA ARG A 120 29.88 10.67 4.10
C ARG A 120 28.35 10.59 4.24
N LYS A 121 27.84 10.45 5.48
CA LYS A 121 26.40 10.48 5.74
C LYS A 121 25.87 11.85 5.32
N ALA A 122 24.96 11.87 4.35
CA ALA A 122 24.38 13.12 3.86
C ALA A 122 23.15 13.52 4.67
N ARG A 123 23.12 14.77 5.11
CA ARG A 123 21.90 15.47 5.50
C ARG A 123 21.50 16.38 4.34
N GLY A 124 20.72 15.87 3.38
CA GLY A 124 20.20 16.66 2.25
C GLY A 124 20.94 16.50 0.92
N ARG A 125 20.93 17.56 0.10
CA ARG A 125 21.48 17.59 -1.27
C ARG A 125 22.99 17.32 -1.25
N LYS A 126 23.50 16.63 -2.28
CA LYS A 126 24.94 16.38 -2.43
C LYS A 126 25.69 17.70 -2.59
N LEU A 127 26.73 17.91 -1.80
CA LEU A 127 27.67 19.02 -1.97
C LEU A 127 28.61 18.71 -3.14
N ALA A 128 29.05 19.74 -3.88
CA ALA A 128 29.96 19.58 -5.01
C ALA A 128 31.27 18.86 -4.60
N ALA A 129 31.81 19.19 -3.44
CA ALA A 129 33.02 18.55 -2.88
C ALA A 129 32.87 17.05 -2.61
N ASP A 130 31.64 16.55 -2.45
CA ASP A 130 31.36 15.13 -2.22
C ASP A 130 31.18 14.35 -3.55
N ILE A 131 31.25 15.02 -4.72
CA ILE A 131 31.08 14.39 -6.03
C ILE A 131 32.44 13.98 -6.58
N ALA A 132 32.60 12.69 -6.86
CA ALA A 132 33.81 12.16 -7.50
C ALA A 132 33.74 12.25 -9.02
N SER A 133 32.56 12.01 -9.60
CA SER A 133 32.34 12.08 -11.03
C SER A 133 30.88 12.34 -11.35
N THR A 134 30.65 12.98 -12.49
CA THR A 134 29.34 13.23 -13.08
C THR A 134 29.35 12.67 -14.49
N TYR A 135 28.36 11.86 -14.85
CA TYR A 135 28.25 11.30 -16.19
C TYR A 135 26.80 11.09 -16.59
N SER A 136 26.56 11.04 -17.90
CA SER A 136 25.24 10.75 -18.47
C SER A 136 25.03 9.26 -18.61
N MET A 137 23.89 8.77 -18.15
CA MET A 137 23.49 7.36 -18.26
C MET A 137 22.21 7.25 -19.07
N LYS A 138 22.24 6.47 -20.16
CA LYS A 138 21.04 6.11 -20.92
C LYS A 138 20.29 5.00 -20.18
N VAL A 139 19.10 5.30 -19.70
CA VAL A 139 18.21 4.35 -19.05
C VAL A 139 17.21 3.84 -20.08
N LYS A 140 17.21 2.52 -20.30
CA LYS A 140 16.27 1.87 -21.23
C LYS A 140 14.83 1.98 -20.72
N ALA A 141 13.90 2.03 -21.68
CA ALA A 141 12.48 1.89 -21.42
C ALA A 141 12.20 0.55 -20.71
N ARG A 142 11.12 0.50 -19.95
CA ARG A 142 10.63 -0.71 -19.29
C ARG A 142 9.11 -0.74 -19.41
N ALA A 143 8.57 -1.86 -19.86
CA ALA A 143 7.13 -2.09 -19.88
C ALA A 143 6.55 -2.09 -18.45
N PRO A 144 5.28 -1.66 -18.28
CA PRO A 144 4.55 -1.85 -17.04
C PRO A 144 4.49 -3.33 -16.66
N HIS A 145 4.59 -3.60 -15.37
CA HIS A 145 4.36 -4.91 -14.79
C HIS A 145 3.47 -4.72 -13.56
N PRO A 146 2.14 -4.64 -13.75
CA PRO A 146 1.20 -4.36 -12.69
C PRO A 146 1.17 -5.49 -11.67
N PHE A 147 1.34 -5.13 -10.39
CA PHE A 147 1.22 -6.06 -9.27
C PHE A 147 0.49 -5.44 -8.08
N ILE A 148 0.35 -4.11 -8.03
CA ILE A 148 -0.49 -3.41 -7.06
C ILE A 148 -1.91 -3.29 -7.61
N PHE A 149 -2.06 -2.79 -8.85
CA PHE A 149 -3.34 -2.69 -9.54
C PHE A 149 -3.58 -3.96 -10.36
N VAL A 150 -3.81 -5.06 -9.64
CA VAL A 150 -4.12 -6.36 -10.26
C VAL A 150 -5.40 -6.21 -11.09
N PRO A 151 -5.45 -6.73 -12.34
CA PRO A 151 -6.65 -6.68 -13.17
C PRO A 151 -7.86 -7.25 -12.43
N ASN A 152 -9.03 -6.63 -12.63
CA ASN A 152 -10.33 -7.03 -12.10
C ASN A 152 -10.48 -7.04 -10.56
N ALA A 153 -9.41 -6.79 -9.80
CA ALA A 153 -9.43 -6.78 -8.33
C ALA A 153 -10.52 -5.88 -7.73
N GLN A 154 -10.71 -4.69 -8.30
CA GLN A 154 -11.73 -3.76 -7.83
C GLN A 154 -13.14 -4.25 -8.14
N GLN A 155 -13.36 -4.84 -9.32
CA GLN A 155 -14.67 -5.35 -9.75
C GLN A 155 -15.08 -6.55 -8.89
N GLU A 156 -14.16 -7.47 -8.62
CA GLU A 156 -14.40 -8.61 -7.74
C GLU A 156 -14.70 -8.19 -6.30
N ALA A 157 -13.96 -7.20 -5.77
CA ALA A 157 -14.24 -6.65 -4.45
C ALA A 157 -15.63 -6.01 -4.39
N THR A 158 -16.01 -5.23 -5.41
CA THR A 158 -17.36 -4.65 -5.51
C THR A 158 -18.43 -5.75 -5.56
N GLN A 159 -18.24 -6.79 -6.36
CA GLN A 159 -19.22 -7.88 -6.48
C GLN A 159 -19.40 -8.62 -5.15
N ARG A 160 -18.33 -8.87 -4.41
CA ARG A 160 -18.42 -9.48 -3.07
C ARG A 160 -19.19 -8.61 -2.09
N LEU A 161 -18.97 -7.30 -2.11
CA LEU A 161 -19.70 -6.36 -1.26
C LEU A 161 -21.19 -6.28 -1.64
N VAL A 162 -21.52 -6.31 -2.93
CA VAL A 162 -22.92 -6.38 -3.38
C VAL A 162 -23.58 -7.65 -2.85
N ASN A 163 -22.95 -8.82 -3.05
CA ASN A 163 -23.48 -10.09 -2.55
C ASN A 163 -23.65 -10.10 -1.02
N PHE A 164 -22.72 -9.48 -0.29
CA PHE A 164 -22.81 -9.32 1.15
C PHE A 164 -24.06 -8.51 1.55
N TRP A 165 -24.30 -7.37 0.91
CA TRP A 165 -25.45 -6.52 1.21
C TRP A 165 -26.77 -7.19 0.82
N ASP A 166 -26.83 -7.85 -0.33
CA ASP A 166 -28.02 -8.59 -0.76
C ASP A 166 -28.40 -9.65 0.27
N GLN A 167 -27.42 -10.41 0.77
CA GLN A 167 -27.65 -11.43 1.80
C GLN A 167 -28.04 -10.84 3.16
N THR A 168 -27.42 -9.72 3.53
CA THR A 168 -27.67 -9.06 4.82
C THR A 168 -29.07 -8.46 4.87
N LEU A 169 -29.49 -7.78 3.80
CA LEU A 169 -30.83 -7.21 3.66
C LEU A 169 -31.91 -8.29 3.56
N SER A 170 -31.66 -9.35 2.79
CA SER A 170 -32.61 -10.48 2.68
C SER A 170 -32.85 -11.18 4.03
N LYS A 171 -31.80 -11.33 4.86
CA LYS A 171 -31.92 -11.90 6.22
C LYS A 171 -32.63 -10.97 7.20
N ALA A 172 -32.57 -9.66 6.97
CA ALA A 172 -33.25 -8.66 7.78
C ALA A 172 -34.76 -8.56 7.49
N GLY A 173 -35.26 -9.22 6.44
CA GLY A 173 -36.68 -9.23 6.07
C GLY A 173 -37.15 -8.00 5.29
N ALA A 174 -36.22 -7.36 4.56
CA ALA A 174 -36.53 -6.31 3.57
C ALA A 174 -36.79 -6.91 2.18
#